data_AF-A0A7S1NI85-F1
#
_entry.id   AF-A0A7S1NI85-F1
#
_cell.length_a   1.000
_cell.length_b   1.000
_cell.length_c   1.000
_cell.angle_alpha   90.00
_cell.angle_beta   90.00
_cell.angle_gamma   90.00
#
_symmetry.space_group_name_H-M   'P 1'
#
loop_
_entity.id
_entity.type
_entity.pdbx_description
1 polymer ?
#
loop_
_entity_poly.entity_id
_entity_poly.type
_entity_poly.pdbx_seq_one_letter_code
_entity_poly.pdbx_strand_id
1 'polypeptide(L)'
;EALAACKKALKIRPDHRATQSLQRELEQEQPAAPPDAVPERPPSRSESDTEPQPLVKELERMYDRSTQGNRNFFGAQPDFNSALGHYTEAIDAQQEVLSSQPDDMLGKMSMHMLLSRRSQTFRKLVRFQDAMNDADRMIELSRRSKAGYIR
;
A
#
# COMPACT_ATOMS: atom_id res chain seq x y z
N GLU A 1 -11.29 -15.64 -1.03
CA GLU A 1 -9.85 -15.28 -1.04
C GLU A 1 -9.60 -13.81 -0.70
N ALA A 2 -10.30 -12.84 -1.30
CA ALA A 2 -10.13 -11.40 -1.01
C ALA A 2 -10.28 -11.00 0.48
N LEU A 3 -11.22 -11.61 1.22
CA LEU A 3 -11.41 -11.38 2.66
C LEU A 3 -10.20 -11.85 3.49
N ALA A 4 -9.55 -12.94 3.08
CA ALA A 4 -8.34 -13.42 3.76
C ALA A 4 -7.15 -12.48 3.50
N ALA A 5 -7.05 -11.93 2.28
CA ALA A 5 -6.06 -10.91 1.92
C ALA A 5 -6.25 -9.62 2.73
N CYS A 6 -7.50 -9.13 2.86
CA CYS A 6 -7.80 -7.97 3.71
C CYS A 6 -7.38 -8.19 5.16
N LYS A 7 -7.70 -9.37 5.72
CA LYS A 7 -7.29 -9.75 7.09
C LYS A 7 -5.77 -9.83 7.24
N LYS A 8 -5.05 -10.29 6.22
CA LYS A 8 -3.58 -10.33 6.22
C LYS A 8 -2.98 -8.92 6.16
N ALA A 9 -3.48 -8.06 5.28
CA ALA A 9 -3.06 -6.67 5.17
C ALA A 9 -3.34 -5.88 6.46
N LEU A 10 -4.48 -6.10 7.12
CA LEU A 10 -4.83 -5.44 8.39
C LEU A 10 -4.03 -5.95 9.60
N LYS A 11 -3.55 -7.20 9.59
CA LYS A 11 -2.56 -7.65 10.59
C LYS A 11 -1.25 -6.86 10.52
N ILE A 12 -0.91 -6.36 9.34
CA ILE A 12 0.32 -5.59 9.09
C ILE A 12 0.06 -4.09 9.33
N ARG A 13 -1.09 -3.58 8.90
CA ARG A 13 -1.50 -2.18 9.09
C ARG A 13 -2.95 -2.12 9.59
N PRO A 14 -3.17 -2.21 10.92
CA PRO A 14 -4.51 -2.26 11.51
C PRO A 14 -5.37 -1.08 11.13
N ASP A 15 -4.78 0.10 10.96
CA ASP A 15 -5.49 1.36 10.71
C ASP A 15 -5.64 1.71 9.21
N HIS A 16 -5.45 0.75 8.29
CA HIS A 16 -5.62 1.00 6.86
C HIS A 16 -7.11 1.15 6.51
N ARG A 17 -7.60 2.40 6.51
CA ARG A 17 -9.03 2.75 6.35
C ARG A 17 -9.70 2.08 5.15
N ALA A 18 -9.05 2.04 4.00
CA ALA A 18 -9.62 1.42 2.80
C ALA A 18 -9.71 -0.12 2.90
N THR A 19 -8.76 -0.74 3.58
CA THR A 19 -8.77 -2.21 3.77
C THR A 19 -9.80 -2.58 4.82
N GLN A 20 -10.00 -1.74 5.84
CA GLN A 20 -11.10 -1.89 6.81
C GLN A 20 -12.48 -1.74 6.14
N SER A 21 -12.66 -0.72 5.29
CA SER A 21 -13.91 -0.54 4.52
C SER A 21 -14.18 -1.77 3.64
N LEU A 22 -13.17 -2.22 2.90
CA LEU A 22 -13.29 -3.41 2.07
C LEU A 22 -13.58 -4.68 2.87
N GLN A 23 -12.92 -4.88 4.01
CA GLN A 23 -13.21 -6.04 4.84
C GLN A 23 -14.69 -6.04 5.24
N ARG A 24 -15.24 -4.90 5.67
CA ARG A 24 -16.65 -4.80 6.06
C ARG A 24 -17.61 -5.08 4.91
N GLU A 25 -17.30 -4.59 3.71
CA GLU A 25 -18.09 -4.86 2.50
C GLU A 25 -18.08 -6.36 2.15
N LEU A 26 -16.90 -7.01 2.15
CA LEU A 26 -16.77 -8.44 1.88
C LEU A 26 -17.37 -9.33 2.98
N GLU A 27 -17.41 -8.84 4.23
CA GLU A 27 -18.09 -9.52 5.34
C GLU A 27 -19.63 -9.43 5.22
N GLN A 28 -20.16 -8.38 4.58
CA GLN A 28 -21.60 -8.22 4.33
C GLN A 28 -22.11 -8.99 3.10
N GLU A 29 -21.25 -9.26 2.12
CA GLU A 29 -21.61 -10.04 0.91
C GLU A 29 -21.55 -11.57 1.10
N GLN A 30 -21.06 -12.08 2.23
CA GLN A 30 -21.18 -13.51 2.52
C GLN A 30 -22.64 -13.87 2.78
N PRO A 31 -23.22 -14.89 2.13
CA PRO A 31 -24.61 -15.23 2.30
C PRO A 31 -24.83 -15.70 3.75
N ALA A 32 -25.49 -14.86 4.55
CA ALA A 32 -26.14 -15.33 5.77
C ALA A 32 -27.22 -16.34 5.37
N ALA A 33 -27.13 -17.57 5.85
CA ALA A 33 -28.19 -18.55 5.66
C ALA A 33 -29.47 -18.10 6.41
N PRO A 34 -30.69 -18.34 5.87
CA PRO A 34 -31.97 -17.88 6.42
C PRO A 34 -32.44 -18.78 7.59
N PRO A 35 -33.37 -18.37 8.50
CA PRO A 35 -34.69 -17.81 8.15
C PRO A 35 -35.26 -16.70 9.08
N ASP A 36 -36.27 -16.01 8.55
CA ASP A 36 -37.25 -15.17 9.25
C ASP A 36 -36.78 -13.88 9.93
N ALA A 37 -36.56 -12.83 9.13
CA ALA A 37 -37.01 -11.47 9.45
C ALA A 37 -36.91 -10.58 8.21
N VAL A 38 -38.04 -10.23 7.62
CA VAL A 38 -38.13 -9.08 6.72
C VAL A 38 -38.10 -7.82 7.58
N PRO A 39 -37.19 -6.87 7.30
CA PRO A 39 -37.68 -5.52 7.08
C PRO A 39 -37.18 -4.96 5.74
N GLU A 40 -38.06 -4.17 5.14
CA GLU A 40 -38.03 -3.67 3.78
C GLU A 40 -36.69 -3.03 3.34
N ARG A 41 -36.29 -3.36 2.11
CA ARG A 41 -35.20 -2.71 1.38
C ARG A 41 -35.75 -1.48 0.66
N PRO A 42 -35.29 -0.24 0.93
CA PRO A 42 -35.56 0.87 0.03
C PRO A 42 -34.83 0.65 -1.30
N PRO A 43 -35.45 0.92 -2.46
CA PRO A 43 -34.79 0.78 -3.75
C PRO A 43 -34.00 2.04 -4.06
N SER A 44 -32.68 1.94 -4.11
CA SER A 44 -31.88 2.71 -5.08
C SER A 44 -30.45 2.17 -5.19
N ARG A 45 -30.17 1.70 -6.41
CA ARG A 45 -28.88 1.64 -7.12
C ARG A 45 -27.82 2.62 -6.61
N SER A 46 -26.52 2.29 -6.66
CA SER A 46 -25.83 1.86 -7.87
C SER A 46 -24.78 0.76 -7.68
N GLU A 47 -24.85 -0.25 -8.54
CA GLU A 47 -23.81 -1.25 -8.78
C GLU A 47 -22.59 -0.60 -9.47
N SER A 48 -21.79 0.17 -8.74
CA SER A 48 -20.49 0.67 -9.25
C SER A 48 -19.28 0.18 -8.46
N ASP A 49 -19.46 -0.64 -7.41
CA ASP A 49 -18.40 -0.86 -6.42
C ASP A 49 -17.75 -2.26 -6.52
N THR A 50 -17.38 -2.68 -7.72
CA THR A 50 -16.39 -3.77 -7.89
C THR A 50 -14.98 -3.18 -8.09
N GLU A 51 -14.48 -2.38 -7.16
CA GLU A 51 -13.09 -1.85 -7.22
C GLU A 51 -12.21 -1.84 -5.95
N PRO A 52 -12.54 -2.53 -4.85
CA PRO A 52 -11.59 -2.58 -3.73
C PRO A 52 -10.61 -3.77 -3.77
N GLN A 53 -10.88 -4.84 -4.54
CA GLN A 53 -9.97 -6.00 -4.71
C GLN A 53 -8.58 -5.68 -5.30
N PRO A 54 -8.43 -4.84 -6.35
CA PRO A 54 -7.12 -4.58 -6.93
C PRO A 54 -6.20 -3.81 -5.98
N LEU A 55 -6.76 -2.88 -5.18
CA LEU A 55 -6.00 -2.05 -4.25
C LEU A 55 -5.36 -2.87 -3.11
N VAL A 56 -6.11 -3.83 -2.56
CA VAL A 56 -5.58 -4.72 -1.51
C VAL A 56 -4.48 -5.62 -2.03
N LYS A 57 -4.65 -6.15 -3.26
CA LYS A 57 -3.60 -6.94 -3.92
C LYS A 57 -2.32 -6.13 -4.10
N GLU A 58 -2.44 -4.84 -4.40
CA GLU A 58 -1.28 -3.98 -4.60
C GLU A 58 -0.58 -3.63 -3.28
N LEU A 59 -1.33 -3.41 -2.21
CA LEU A 59 -0.75 -3.27 -0.86
C LEU A 59 0.00 -4.55 -0.44
N GLU A 60 -0.57 -5.73 -0.65
CA GLU A 60 0.10 -6.99 -0.35
C GLU A 60 1.40 -7.15 -1.14
N ARG A 61 1.36 -6.87 -2.45
CA ARG A 61 2.56 -6.85 -3.31
C ARG A 61 3.62 -5.90 -2.76
N MET A 62 3.24 -4.68 -2.41
CA MET A 62 4.15 -3.71 -1.81
C MET A 62 4.83 -4.29 -0.56
N TYR A 63 4.06 -4.89 0.37
CA TYR A 63 4.61 -5.41 1.63
C TYR A 63 5.52 -6.62 1.41
N ASP A 64 5.10 -7.55 0.55
CA ASP A 64 5.88 -8.74 0.22
C ASP A 64 7.21 -8.35 -0.45
N ARG A 65 7.19 -7.37 -1.35
CA ARG A 65 8.41 -6.87 -2.02
C ARG A 65 9.30 -6.07 -1.07
N SER A 66 8.75 -5.19 -0.24
CA SER A 66 9.51 -4.49 0.81
C SER A 66 10.22 -5.47 1.76
N THR A 67 9.53 -6.56 2.13
CA THR A 67 10.08 -7.62 2.98
C THR A 67 11.22 -8.37 2.29
N GLN A 68 11.05 -8.74 1.02
CA GLN A 68 12.12 -9.35 0.22
C GLN A 68 13.32 -8.41 0.06
N GLY A 69 13.07 -7.12 -0.20
CA GLY A 69 14.11 -6.09 -0.27
C GLY A 69 14.91 -5.98 1.03
N ASN A 70 14.22 -5.96 2.17
CA ASN A 70 14.86 -5.95 3.49
C ASN A 70 15.71 -7.20 3.75
N ARG A 71 15.22 -8.38 3.36
CA ARG A 71 15.99 -9.63 3.50
C ARG A 71 17.28 -9.59 2.69
N ASN A 72 17.22 -9.09 1.45
CA ASN A 72 18.39 -8.98 0.59
C ASN A 72 19.34 -7.87 1.04
N PHE A 73 18.85 -6.81 1.66
CA PHE A 73 19.69 -5.71 2.15
C PHE A 73 20.35 -6.01 3.51
N PHE A 74 19.62 -6.58 4.46
CA PHE A 74 20.06 -6.83 5.85
C PHE A 74 20.50 -8.27 6.11
N GLY A 75 20.45 -9.14 5.10
CA GLY A 75 20.83 -10.55 5.22
C GLY A 75 22.32 -10.75 5.53
N ALA A 76 22.68 -11.95 5.96
CA ALA A 76 24.07 -12.32 6.25
C ALA A 76 25.00 -12.18 5.02
N GLN A 77 24.43 -12.39 3.83
CA GLN A 77 25.08 -12.12 2.54
C GLN A 77 24.19 -11.14 1.77
N PRO A 78 24.42 -9.83 1.90
CA PRO A 78 23.60 -8.83 1.22
C PRO A 78 23.71 -8.91 -0.30
N ASP A 79 22.57 -8.95 -0.98
CA ASP A 79 22.45 -8.77 -2.42
C ASP A 79 21.74 -7.44 -2.71
N PHE A 80 22.53 -6.40 -2.91
CA PHE A 80 22.01 -5.06 -3.14
C PHE A 80 21.31 -4.91 -4.49
N ASN A 81 21.62 -5.73 -5.50
CA ASN A 81 20.92 -5.66 -6.79
C ASN A 81 19.51 -6.25 -6.66
N SER A 82 19.39 -7.41 -6.01
CA SER A 82 18.07 -8.00 -5.73
C SER A 82 17.26 -7.14 -4.76
N ALA A 83 17.90 -6.54 -3.75
CA ALA A 83 17.23 -5.58 -2.86
C ALA A 83 16.67 -4.38 -3.63
N LEU A 84 17.46 -3.83 -4.55
CA LEU A 84 17.06 -2.71 -5.40
C LEU A 84 15.85 -3.05 -6.27
N GLY A 85 15.84 -4.23 -6.89
CA GLY A 85 14.71 -4.72 -7.68
C GLY A 85 13.44 -4.77 -6.85
N HIS A 86 13.49 -5.40 -5.67
CA HIS A 86 12.31 -5.51 -4.81
C HIS A 86 11.83 -4.17 -4.24
N TYR A 87 12.72 -3.25 -3.87
CA TYR A 87 12.29 -1.92 -3.45
C TYR A 87 11.66 -1.13 -4.60
N THR A 88 12.11 -1.34 -5.84
CA THR A 88 11.50 -0.72 -7.03
C THR A 88 10.09 -1.26 -7.25
N GLU A 89 9.90 -2.57 -7.25
CA GLU A 89 8.56 -3.17 -7.37
C GLU A 89 7.62 -2.73 -6.23
N ALA A 90 8.14 -2.59 -5.00
CA ALA A 90 7.36 -2.09 -3.87
C ALA A 90 6.94 -0.62 -4.05
N ILE A 91 7.82 0.21 -4.63
CA ILE A 91 7.53 1.62 -4.93
C ILE A 91 6.44 1.73 -5.99
N ASP A 92 6.52 0.92 -7.05
CA ASP A 92 5.53 0.92 -8.13
C ASP A 92 4.17 0.52 -7.58
N ALA A 93 4.12 -0.52 -6.74
CA ALA A 93 2.90 -0.94 -6.05
C ALA A 93 2.31 0.18 -5.17
N GLN A 94 3.14 0.83 -4.35
CA GLN A 94 2.66 1.94 -3.51
C GLN A 94 2.20 3.15 -4.33
N GLN A 95 2.80 3.39 -5.50
CA GLN A 95 2.42 4.47 -6.40
C GLN A 95 1.03 4.24 -6.97
N GLU A 96 0.70 3.02 -7.39
CA GLU A 96 -0.66 2.66 -7.83
C GLU A 96 -1.68 2.88 -6.71
N VAL A 97 -1.36 2.47 -5.48
CA VAL A 97 -2.22 2.71 -4.32
C VAL A 97 -2.45 4.21 -4.08
N LEU A 98 -1.40 5.03 -4.18
CA LEU A 98 -1.49 6.47 -3.99
C LEU A 98 -2.16 7.20 -5.16
N SER A 99 -2.15 6.64 -6.37
CA SER A 99 -2.92 7.16 -7.49
C SER A 99 -4.42 7.05 -7.24
N SER A 100 -4.87 5.92 -6.67
CA SER A 100 -6.27 5.74 -6.25
C SER A 100 -6.62 6.48 -4.96
N GLN A 101 -5.65 6.64 -4.05
CA GLN A 101 -5.83 7.26 -2.73
C GLN A 101 -4.78 8.33 -2.45
N PRO A 102 -4.85 9.47 -3.16
CA PRO A 102 -3.81 10.50 -3.10
C PRO A 102 -3.71 11.18 -1.74
N ASP A 103 -4.71 11.04 -0.86
CA ASP A 103 -4.73 11.61 0.49
C ASP A 103 -4.37 10.59 1.59
N ASP A 104 -4.00 9.35 1.25
CA ASP A 104 -3.54 8.37 2.24
C ASP A 104 -2.17 8.79 2.82
N MET A 105 -2.22 9.46 3.97
CA MET A 105 -1.02 9.92 4.68
C MET A 105 -0.11 8.77 5.11
N LEU A 106 -0.66 7.62 5.48
CA LEU A 106 0.16 6.46 5.83
C LEU A 106 0.75 5.82 4.56
N GLY A 107 0.05 5.81 3.43
CA GLY A 107 0.60 5.38 2.14
C GLY A 107 1.76 6.26 1.69
N LYS A 108 1.65 7.59 1.88
CA LYS A 108 2.76 8.54 1.66
C LYS A 108 3.94 8.26 2.60
N MET A 109 3.67 7.92 3.86
CA MET A 109 4.70 7.53 4.82
C MET A 109 5.42 6.23 4.38
N SER A 110 4.66 5.23 3.92
CA SER A 110 5.22 4.00 3.34
C SER A 110 6.09 4.28 2.13
N MET A 111 5.63 5.13 1.22
CA MET A 111 6.40 5.57 0.04
C MET A 111 7.73 6.22 0.44
N HIS A 112 7.71 7.09 1.46
CA HIS A 112 8.91 7.71 2.04
C HIS A 112 9.91 6.66 2.54
N MET A 113 9.43 5.65 3.29
CA MET A 113 10.28 4.57 3.77
C MET A 113 10.90 3.76 2.63
N LEU A 114 10.13 3.43 1.60
CA LEU A 114 10.60 2.66 0.44
C LEU A 114 11.68 3.43 -0.34
N LEU A 115 11.46 4.72 -0.62
CA LEU A 115 12.45 5.58 -1.28
C LEU A 115 13.73 5.70 -0.45
N SER A 116 13.62 5.83 0.88
CA SER A 116 14.78 5.86 1.77
C SER A 116 15.58 4.56 1.73
N ARG A 117 14.91 3.40 1.76
CA ARG A 117 15.56 2.08 1.64
C ARG A 117 16.23 1.89 0.28
N ARG A 118 15.58 2.31 -0.80
CA ARG A 118 16.14 2.24 -2.15
C ARG A 118 17.34 3.17 -2.31
N SER A 119 17.27 4.40 -1.80
CA SER A 119 18.39 5.34 -1.75
C SER A 119 19.60 4.79 -0.98
N GLN A 120 19.37 4.14 0.16
CA GLN A 120 20.44 3.45 0.90
C GLN A 120 21.06 2.32 0.07
N THR A 121 20.25 1.58 -0.69
CA THR A 121 20.71 0.52 -1.59
C THR A 121 21.54 1.08 -2.74
N PHE A 122 21.11 2.17 -3.36
CA PHE A 122 21.89 2.88 -4.38
C PHE A 122 23.24 3.36 -3.85
N ARG A 123 23.29 3.87 -2.61
CA ARG A 123 24.57 4.25 -1.96
C ARG A 123 25.50 3.06 -1.80
N LYS A 124 25.00 1.87 -1.44
CA LYS A 124 25.80 0.64 -1.36
C LYS A 124 26.33 0.20 -2.73
N LEU A 125 25.59 0.49 -3.79
CA LEU A 125 25.97 0.23 -5.18
C LEU A 125 26.77 1.37 -5.82
N VAL A 126 27.17 2.41 -5.06
CA VAL A 126 27.93 3.58 -5.56
C VAL A 126 27.17 4.36 -6.66
N ARG A 127 25.83 4.24 -6.69
CA ARG A 127 24.93 4.92 -7.63
C ARG A 127 24.36 6.19 -7.01
N PHE A 128 25.22 7.17 -6.73
CA PHE A 128 24.83 8.35 -5.95
C PHE A 128 23.77 9.23 -6.61
N GLN A 129 23.77 9.34 -7.94
CA GLN A 129 22.77 10.13 -8.64
C GLN A 129 21.36 9.57 -8.44
N ASP A 130 21.20 8.25 -8.54
CA ASP A 130 19.92 7.60 -8.30
C ASP A 130 19.46 7.74 -6.84
N ALA A 131 20.41 7.69 -5.90
CA ALA A 131 20.13 7.94 -4.49
C ALA A 131 19.63 9.37 -4.23
N MET A 132 20.17 10.37 -4.95
CA MET A 132 19.72 11.77 -4.89
C MET A 132 18.34 11.94 -5.51
N ASN A 133 18.06 11.29 -6.64
CA ASN A 133 16.73 11.33 -7.25
C ASN A 133 15.65 10.81 -6.29
N ASP A 134 15.94 9.74 -5.52
CA ASP A 134 15.02 9.26 -4.47
C ASP A 134 14.85 10.28 -3.32
N ALA A 135 15.90 11.03 -2.98
CA ALA A 135 15.82 12.10 -1.99
C ALA A 135 14.94 13.27 -2.47
N ASP A 136 15.05 13.65 -3.74
CA ASP A 136 14.21 14.69 -4.34
C ASP A 136 12.73 14.28 -4.33
N ARG A 137 12.42 13.04 -4.73
CA ARG A 137 11.05 12.49 -4.67
C ARG A 137 10.48 12.50 -3.25
N MET A 138 11.31 12.20 -2.24
CA MET A 138 10.90 12.28 -0.83
C MET A 138 10.54 13.72 -0.42
N ILE A 139 11.33 14.72 -0.84
CA ILE A 139 11.06 16.14 -0.55
C ILE A 139 9.74 16.57 -1.22
N GLU A 140 9.50 16.17 -2.46
CA GLU A 140 8.26 16.47 -3.19
C GLU A 140 7.02 15.91 -2.47
N LEU A 141 7.08 14.65 -2.02
CA LEU A 141 6.01 14.02 -1.25
C LEU A 141 5.71 14.79 0.06
N SER A 142 6.75 15.26 0.75
CA SER A 142 6.59 16.04 1.99
C SER A 142 6.06 17.45 1.74
N ARG A 143 6.43 18.12 0.63
CA ARG A 143 5.90 19.45 0.29
C ARG A 143 4.42 19.40 -0.03
N ARG A 144 3.97 18.35 -0.73
CA ARG A 144 2.55 18.17 -1.06
C ARG A 144 1.69 17.92 0.18
N SER A 145 2.24 17.33 1.23
CA SER A 145 1.58 17.16 2.54
C SER A 145 1.36 18.49 3.28
N LYS A 146 2.24 19.48 3.09
CA LYS A 146 2.16 20.78 3.78
C LYS A 146 1.21 21.80 3.14
N ALA A 147 0.82 21.61 1.88
CA ALA A 147 -0.08 22.53 1.18
C ALA A 147 -1.51 22.58 1.77
N GLY A 148 -1.89 21.63 2.62
CA GLY A 148 -3.16 21.62 3.36
C GLY A 148 -3.14 22.34 4.72
N TYR A 149 -1.99 22.88 5.14
CA TYR A 149 -1.86 23.67 6.38
C TYR A 149 -1.73 25.17 6.04
N ILE A 150 -2.78 25.74 5.46
CA ILE A 150 -3.00 27.18 5.55
C ILE A 150 -4.18 27.35 6.52
N ARG A 151 -3.89 27.98 7.66
CA ARG A 151 -4.85 28.31 8.73
C ARG A 151 -5.83 29.39 8.29
#